data_AF-A0A8I2CUP5-F1
#
_entry.id   AF-A0A8I2CUP5-F1
#
_cell.length_a   1.000
_cell.length_b   1.000
_cell.length_c   1.000
_cell.angle_alpha   90.00
_cell.angle_beta   90.00
_cell.angle_gamma   90.00
#
_symmetry.space_group_name_H-M   'P 1'
#
loop_
_entity.id
_entity.type
_entity.pdbx_description
1 polymer ?
#
loop_
_entity_poly.entity_id
_entity_poly.type
_entity_poly.pdbx_seq_one_letter_code
_entity_poly.pdbx_strand_id
1 'polypeptide(L)'
;MTITGWIGLLHADQVKYLTVNVEGVTGKEREAVEKAMEIPQDLIRDGIVDDSWLKRLERQGPQKVRQALQPFGYYTPDVAVKLESSAEGSFQFFISVKSGSPVRIGAIRIVVQGPGAQEKVINDLIAEFPLHKGDRLRQDVYEEGKEVLLKKAISIGYLDATYVKHSVQVTLKKLSAEIELVLETGFKYFFGDITFTGESGFPESFLMRHLAFKKGEPFSQEKIALTQVNLVSSDRFRLVNVMAKKDEAKDNFVPVEIALIPLKQKRVKFGIGYGTDTRIRGQIRYQDFNILGTGQFFDMELKLSDIYQAIGARYIFPSRFDIKSLTSIKLGYEHEKTSDKTVEFLALEGALTRAFGTGEKTAGKERLGSIYLRLQQEDSKAGIEKTNVFLFMPGVQFSHHQYDNVIRPTNGFRYNLELRGTDQFLGSETGFLQFLGRGEYLISLPQRVTLLTRMQVGATTENEPAQDLPISVRFFAGGDTSVRGYRYQSLGPTDAFGNVVGGKHLLFGSVELEKGIGKDWGIAVFYDIGNAFNSWRKIDFAKGTGIGGRYYTSIGPIRLDIARQIGVRKPDYRIHLVVGIGL
;
A
#
# COMPACT_ATOMS: atom_id res chain seq x y z
N MET A 1 0.75 37.10 13.93
CA MET A 1 -0.68 36.97 14.24
C MET A 1 -0.77 36.33 15.62
N THR A 2 -0.87 37.19 16.64
CA THR A 2 -0.87 36.82 18.05
C THR A 2 -2.31 36.53 18.45
N ILE A 3 -2.58 35.34 18.97
CA ILE A 3 -3.85 35.04 19.64
C ILE A 3 -3.50 34.63 21.07
N THR A 4 -3.72 35.57 21.97
CA THR A 4 -3.79 35.40 23.42
C THR A 4 -5.15 34.83 23.80
N GLY A 5 -5.16 33.89 24.74
CA GLY A 5 -6.36 33.47 25.46
C GLY A 5 -6.03 33.36 26.95
N TRP A 6 -6.62 34.24 27.76
CA TRP A 6 -6.74 34.17 29.23
C TRP A 6 -8.10 33.52 29.55
N ILE A 7 -8.29 32.73 30.62
CA ILE A 7 -8.53 33.18 32.01
C ILE A 7 -8.42 31.97 32.95
N GLY A 8 -7.81 32.18 34.12
CA GLY A 8 -7.92 31.35 35.33
C GLY A 8 -6.98 31.86 36.43
N LEU A 9 -7.54 32.53 37.45
CA LEU A 9 -6.82 33.28 38.50
C LEU A 9 -6.02 32.40 39.49
N LEU A 10 -4.88 32.97 39.90
CA LEU A 10 -4.20 32.83 41.20
C LEU A 10 -3.71 31.42 41.61
N HIS A 11 -2.46 31.11 41.26
CA HIS A 11 -1.33 31.01 42.19
C HIS A 11 -0.05 31.13 41.36
N ALA A 12 0.76 32.14 41.67
CA ALA A 12 2.08 32.30 41.09
C ALA A 12 3.02 31.32 41.80
N ASP A 13 3.42 30.24 41.13
CA ASP A 13 4.67 29.56 41.45
C ASP A 13 5.33 29.10 40.15
N GLN A 14 6.56 29.59 39.99
CA GLN A 14 7.30 29.63 38.75
C GLN A 14 7.77 28.23 38.32
N VAL A 15 7.46 27.85 37.08
CA VAL A 15 8.29 26.88 36.36
C VAL A 15 9.63 27.58 36.09
N LYS A 16 10.67 27.25 36.84
CA LYS A 16 12.03 27.74 36.59
C LYS A 16 12.58 27.03 35.36
N TYR A 17 12.40 27.64 34.18
CA TYR A 17 12.98 27.12 32.94
C TYR A 17 14.50 27.06 33.06
N LEU A 18 15.07 25.85 33.01
CA LEU A 18 16.48 25.66 32.76
C LEU A 18 16.68 25.60 31.24
N THR A 19 17.55 26.45 30.71
CA THR A 19 17.94 26.38 29.30
C THR A 19 19.42 26.04 29.17
N VAL A 20 19.74 25.21 28.18
CA VAL A 20 21.12 24.86 27.84
C VAL A 20 21.43 25.52 26.50
N ASN A 21 22.38 26.45 26.50
CA ASN A 21 22.86 27.09 25.28
C ASN A 21 24.25 26.55 24.95
N VAL A 22 24.37 25.92 23.79
CA VAL A 22 25.61 25.29 23.30
C VAL A 22 26.12 26.05 22.09
N GLU A 23 27.36 26.52 22.17
CA GLU A 23 28.07 27.16 21.08
C GLU A 23 29.33 26.35 20.68
N GLY A 24 29.66 26.40 19.39
CA GLY A 24 30.86 25.77 18.82
C GLY A 24 30.71 24.35 18.29
N VAL A 25 29.53 23.72 18.43
CA VAL A 25 29.17 22.41 17.83
C VAL A 25 27.76 22.44 17.23
N THR A 26 27.48 21.58 16.25
CA THR A 26 26.19 21.57 15.52
C THR A 26 25.65 20.15 15.29
N GLY A 27 24.35 20.04 14.96
CA GLY A 27 23.70 18.75 14.67
C GLY A 27 23.79 17.75 15.81
N LYS A 28 24.13 16.48 15.50
CA LYS A 28 24.25 15.38 16.47
C LYS A 28 25.27 15.65 17.59
N GLU A 29 26.31 16.44 17.33
CA GLU A 29 27.32 16.81 18.34
C GLU A 29 26.68 17.71 19.40
N ARG A 30 25.88 18.68 18.98
CA ARG A 30 25.13 19.57 19.87
C ARG A 30 24.11 18.78 20.70
N GLU A 31 23.34 17.90 20.07
CA GLU A 31 22.37 17.05 20.77
C GLU A 31 23.04 16.19 21.85
N ALA A 32 24.23 15.63 21.58
CA ALA A 32 24.98 14.87 22.56
C ALA A 32 25.46 15.72 23.74
N VAL A 33 25.89 16.96 23.48
CA VAL A 33 26.28 17.91 24.53
C VAL A 33 25.09 18.34 25.38
N GLU A 34 23.96 18.66 24.75
CA GLU A 34 22.71 19.01 25.44
C GLU A 34 22.25 17.85 26.34
N LYS A 35 22.23 16.62 25.82
CA LYS A 35 21.87 15.42 26.57
C LYS A 35 22.82 15.12 27.73
N ALA A 36 24.13 15.35 27.56
CA ALA A 36 25.11 15.17 28.63
C ALA A 36 24.93 16.17 29.80
N MET A 37 24.27 17.30 29.52
CA MET A 37 23.98 18.38 30.45
C MET A 37 22.50 18.42 30.87
N GLU A 38 21.72 17.43 30.45
CA GLU A 38 20.32 17.28 30.81
C GLU A 38 20.17 16.90 32.29
N ILE A 39 19.11 17.41 32.93
CA ILE A 39 18.81 17.13 34.33
C ILE A 39 17.92 15.89 34.42
N PRO A 40 18.32 14.85 35.18
CA PRO A 40 17.43 13.74 35.49
C PRO A 40 16.12 14.23 36.13
N GLN A 41 14.97 13.78 35.62
CA GLN A 41 13.67 14.29 36.08
C GLN A 41 13.42 14.07 37.59
N ASP A 42 14.02 13.03 38.17
CA ASP A 42 13.91 12.72 39.60
C ASP A 42 14.54 13.78 40.52
N LEU A 43 15.37 14.67 39.96
CA LEU A 43 16.01 15.78 40.65
C LEU A 43 15.23 17.09 40.54
N ILE A 44 14.10 17.08 39.84
CA ILE A 44 13.14 18.18 39.73
C ILE A 44 12.00 17.89 40.70
N ARG A 45 11.97 18.56 41.86
CA ARG A 45 10.87 18.45 42.84
C ARG A 45 10.12 19.77 42.92
N ASP A 46 8.80 19.72 42.72
CA ASP A 46 7.92 20.89 42.73
C ASP A 46 8.39 22.04 41.81
N GLY A 47 9.05 21.70 40.69
CA GLY A 47 9.59 22.67 39.73
C GLY A 47 10.89 23.38 40.19
N ILE A 48 11.47 22.97 41.31
CA ILE A 48 12.69 23.54 41.90
C ILE A 48 13.84 22.56 41.71
N VAL A 49 14.94 23.04 41.13
CA VAL A 49 16.20 22.29 40.99
C VAL A 49 17.15 22.71 42.13
N ASP A 50 17.79 21.73 42.78
CA ASP A 50 18.78 21.98 43.83
C ASP A 50 20.01 22.74 43.30
N ASP A 51 20.24 23.96 43.82
CA ASP A 51 21.38 24.83 43.46
C ASP A 51 22.74 24.15 43.73
N SER A 52 22.83 23.29 44.74
CA SER A 52 24.03 22.51 45.06
C SER A 52 24.35 21.49 43.99
N TRP A 53 23.31 20.94 43.36
CA TRP A 53 23.45 20.02 42.24
C TRP A 53 23.79 20.76 40.95
N LEU A 54 23.18 21.91 40.68
CA LEU A 54 23.50 22.75 39.52
C LEU A 54 24.98 23.19 39.53
N LYS A 55 25.49 23.64 40.68
CA LYS A 55 26.91 23.97 40.88
C LYS A 55 27.84 22.76 40.77
N ARG A 56 27.35 21.56 41.05
CA ARG A 56 28.10 20.31 40.85
C ARG A 56 28.14 19.95 39.37
N LEU A 57 27.01 20.08 38.67
CA LEU A 57 26.92 19.86 37.23
C LEU A 57 27.75 20.89 36.47
N GLU A 58 27.81 22.15 36.89
CA GLU A 58 28.71 23.16 36.33
C GLU A 58 30.18 22.72 36.43
N ARG A 59 30.60 22.23 37.61
CA ARG A 59 31.97 21.73 37.83
C ARG A 59 32.29 20.45 37.05
N GLN A 60 31.34 19.53 36.91
CA GLN A 60 31.52 18.26 36.20
C GLN A 60 31.25 18.38 34.69
N GLY A 61 30.54 19.43 34.28
CA GLY A 61 30.06 19.67 32.93
C GLY A 61 31.15 19.59 31.88
N PRO A 62 32.31 20.26 32.05
CA PRO A 62 33.41 20.17 31.09
C PRO A 62 33.87 18.73 30.83
N GLN A 63 33.91 17.88 31.84
CA GLN A 63 34.30 16.48 31.68
C GLN A 63 33.20 15.64 31.00
N LYS A 64 31.94 15.85 31.37
CA LYS A 64 30.78 15.19 30.72
C LYS A 64 30.67 15.55 29.24
N VAL A 65 30.81 16.82 28.92
CA VAL A 65 30.79 17.33 27.54
C VAL A 65 31.98 16.77 26.74
N ARG A 66 33.19 16.70 27.32
CA ARG A 66 34.33 16.03 26.69
C ARG A 66 34.02 14.56 26.35
N GLN A 67 33.44 13.81 27.29
CA GLN A 67 33.05 12.41 27.07
C GLN A 67 31.98 12.28 25.98
N ALA A 68 30.98 13.16 25.97
CA ALA A 68 29.92 13.18 24.97
C ALA A 68 30.41 13.45 23.54
N LEU A 69 31.54 14.14 23.40
CA LEU A 69 32.15 14.47 22.11
C LEU A 69 33.14 13.40 21.61
N GLN A 70 33.57 12.45 22.46
CA GLN A 70 34.48 11.36 22.06
C GLN A 70 33.93 10.48 20.92
N PRO A 71 32.64 10.06 20.92
CA PRO A 71 32.06 9.29 19.80
C PRO A 71 32.13 10.02 18.45
N PHE A 72 32.30 11.35 18.46
CA PHE A 72 32.42 12.19 17.28
C PHE A 72 33.88 12.49 16.90
N GLY A 73 34.85 11.88 17.58
CA GLY A 73 36.27 11.98 17.31
C GLY A 73 36.98 13.09 18.08
N TYR A 74 36.30 13.83 18.94
CA TYR A 74 36.90 14.93 19.71
C TYR A 74 37.27 14.48 21.12
N TYR A 75 38.54 14.12 21.31
CA TYR A 75 39.04 13.58 22.59
C TYR A 75 39.68 14.61 23.50
N THR A 76 40.10 15.76 22.95
CA THR A 76 40.73 16.85 23.71
C THR A 76 40.06 18.21 23.43
N PRO A 77 38.71 18.32 23.42
CA PRO A 77 38.08 19.61 23.22
C PRO A 77 38.29 20.50 24.44
N ASP A 78 38.51 21.78 24.18
CA ASP A 78 38.49 22.81 25.22
C ASP A 78 37.04 23.21 25.47
N VAL A 79 36.60 23.06 26.71
CA VAL A 79 35.18 23.17 27.10
C VAL A 79 35.09 24.07 28.32
N ALA A 80 34.33 25.13 28.18
CA ALA A 80 33.92 25.99 29.27
C ALA A 80 32.41 25.81 29.51
N VAL A 81 32.03 25.60 30.77
CA VAL A 81 30.64 25.55 31.22
C VAL A 81 30.46 26.63 32.27
N LYS A 82 29.46 27.48 32.10
CA LYS A 82 29.12 28.54 33.04
C LYS A 82 27.63 28.49 33.33
N LEU A 83 27.27 28.56 34.60
CA LEU A 83 25.90 28.69 35.06
C LEU A 83 25.59 30.17 35.32
N GLU A 84 24.56 30.70 34.69
CA GLU A 84 24.04 32.04 34.98
C GLU A 84 22.62 31.94 35.54
N SER A 85 22.33 32.74 36.57
CA SER A 85 20.99 32.87 37.15
C SER A 85 20.40 34.22 36.76
N SER A 86 19.18 34.23 36.22
CA SER A 86 18.43 35.46 35.96
C SER A 86 17.80 36.02 37.24
N ALA A 87 17.55 37.33 37.27
CA ALA A 87 16.83 38.02 38.35
C ALA A 87 15.43 37.45 38.62
N GLU A 88 14.84 36.75 37.65
CA GLU A 88 13.53 36.10 37.73
C GLU A 88 13.59 34.62 38.19
N GLY A 89 14.76 34.13 38.61
CA GLY A 89 14.91 32.78 39.18
C GLY A 89 15.11 31.65 38.17
N SER A 90 15.27 31.95 36.87
CA SER A 90 15.66 30.98 35.84
C SER A 90 17.19 30.75 35.81
N PHE A 91 17.59 29.55 35.42
CA PHE A 91 19.00 29.15 35.32
C PHE A 91 19.35 28.84 33.87
N GLN A 92 20.53 29.25 33.42
CA GLN A 92 21.00 28.99 32.06
C GLN A 92 22.43 28.47 32.09
N PHE A 93 22.65 27.31 31.47
CA PHE A 93 23.99 26.81 31.20
C PHE A 93 24.47 27.35 29.87
N PHE A 94 25.58 28.10 29.90
CA PHE A 94 26.33 28.49 28.72
C PHE A 94 27.51 27.55 28.55
N ILE A 95 27.50 26.79 27.45
CA ILE A 95 28.53 25.81 27.13
C ILE A 95 29.22 26.26 25.85
N SER A 96 30.49 26.65 25.99
CA SER A 96 31.35 27.00 24.86
C SER A 96 32.29 25.85 24.59
N VAL A 97 32.18 25.25 23.40
CA VAL A 97 33.03 24.14 22.96
C VAL A 97 33.98 24.64 21.86
N LYS A 98 35.28 24.45 22.08
CA LYS A 98 36.30 24.51 21.02
C LYS A 98 36.78 23.10 20.75
N SER A 99 36.22 22.49 19.71
CA SER A 99 36.36 21.05 19.44
C SER A 99 37.81 20.61 19.20
N GLY A 100 38.67 21.51 18.74
CA GLY A 100 40.07 21.23 18.42
C GLY A 100 40.24 20.30 17.21
N SER A 101 41.44 19.74 17.05
CA SER A 101 41.73 18.78 15.98
C SER A 101 41.11 17.42 16.30
N PRO A 102 40.26 16.87 15.41
CA PRO A 102 39.65 15.58 15.64
C PRO A 102 40.66 14.44 15.48
N VAL A 103 40.39 13.33 16.16
CA VAL A 103 41.01 12.03 15.86
C VAL A 103 40.57 11.59 14.47
N ARG A 104 41.53 11.24 13.62
CA ARG A 104 41.30 10.75 12.26
C ARG A 104 41.67 9.28 12.13
N ILE A 105 41.06 8.59 11.18
CA ILE A 105 41.34 7.17 10.91
C ILE A 105 42.71 7.06 10.23
N GLY A 106 43.68 6.46 10.91
CA GLY A 106 45.02 6.20 10.38
C GLY A 106 45.08 4.92 9.56
N ALA A 107 44.38 3.87 10.02
CA ALA A 107 44.24 2.61 9.34
C ALA A 107 42.88 1.97 9.63
N ILE A 108 42.33 1.30 8.63
CA ILE A 108 41.13 0.46 8.76
C ILE A 108 41.43 -0.89 8.14
N ARG A 109 41.21 -1.95 8.91
CA ARG A 109 41.37 -3.33 8.47
C ARG A 109 40.09 -4.09 8.77
N ILE A 110 39.41 -4.49 7.70
CA ILE A 110 38.21 -5.32 7.76
C ILE A 110 38.54 -6.64 7.06
N VAL A 111 38.46 -7.74 7.80
CA VAL A 111 38.76 -9.08 7.30
C VAL A 111 37.53 -9.95 7.51
N VAL A 112 37.20 -10.72 6.48
CA VAL A 112 36.21 -11.80 6.57
C VAL A 112 36.97 -13.11 6.51
N GLN A 113 36.66 -13.99 7.45
CA GLN A 113 37.24 -15.32 7.54
C GLN A 113 36.12 -16.36 7.63
N GLY A 114 36.48 -17.61 7.31
CA GLY A 114 35.54 -18.71 7.16
C GLY A 114 35.02 -18.91 5.74
N PRO A 115 34.11 -19.87 5.54
CA PRO A 115 33.54 -20.23 4.23
C PRO A 115 32.92 -19.07 3.43
N GLY A 116 32.53 -17.96 4.07
CA GLY A 116 31.95 -16.78 3.43
C GLY A 116 32.96 -15.70 3.01
N ALA A 117 34.27 -15.91 3.17
CA ALA A 117 35.29 -14.91 2.85
C ALA A 117 35.29 -14.46 1.36
N GLN A 118 34.81 -15.31 0.45
CA GLN A 118 34.75 -15.03 -0.99
C GLN A 118 33.37 -14.56 -1.47
N GLU A 119 32.42 -14.34 -0.56
CA GLU A 119 31.09 -13.87 -0.93
C GLU A 119 31.15 -12.44 -1.47
N LYS A 120 30.87 -12.30 -2.78
CA LYS A 120 30.94 -11.00 -3.48
C LYS A 120 30.13 -9.92 -2.76
N VAL A 121 28.93 -10.25 -2.31
CA VAL A 121 28.03 -9.30 -1.66
C VAL A 121 28.60 -8.76 -0.33
N ILE A 122 29.34 -9.58 0.42
CA ILE A 122 30.01 -9.14 1.64
C ILE A 122 31.22 -8.27 1.28
N ASN A 123 32.00 -8.67 0.29
CA ASN A 123 33.18 -7.93 -0.15
C ASN A 123 32.83 -6.56 -0.76
N ASP A 124 31.73 -6.47 -1.50
CA ASP A 124 31.18 -5.20 -2.01
C ASP A 124 30.83 -4.26 -0.83
N LEU A 125 30.16 -4.76 0.20
CA LEU A 125 29.83 -3.96 1.39
C LEU A 125 31.06 -3.51 2.20
N ILE A 126 32.13 -4.29 2.19
CA ILE A 126 33.39 -3.90 2.82
C ILE A 126 34.07 -2.77 2.04
N ALA A 127 34.02 -2.83 0.71
CA ALA A 127 34.52 -1.75 -0.13
C ALA A 127 33.69 -0.46 0.04
N GLU A 128 32.40 -0.58 0.34
CA GLU A 128 31.48 0.51 0.63
C GLU A 128 31.40 0.87 2.14
N PHE A 129 32.30 0.36 2.97
CA PHE A 129 32.25 0.61 4.41
C PHE A 129 32.33 2.14 4.67
N PRO A 130 31.47 2.70 5.55
CA PRO A 130 31.23 4.14 5.59
C PRO A 130 32.40 4.99 6.17
N LEU A 131 33.50 4.35 6.55
CA LEU A 131 34.67 5.00 7.13
C LEU A 131 35.94 4.59 6.37
N HIS A 132 36.73 5.59 5.96
CA HIS A 132 37.97 5.43 5.23
C HIS A 132 39.15 6.09 5.94
N LYS A 133 40.36 5.77 5.50
CA LYS A 133 41.58 6.41 5.98
C LYS A 133 41.51 7.94 5.74
N GLY A 134 41.80 8.71 6.79
CA GLY A 134 41.77 10.18 6.78
C GLY A 134 40.47 10.79 7.30
N ASP A 135 39.38 10.01 7.34
CA ASP A 135 38.10 10.45 7.87
C ASP A 135 38.20 10.75 9.37
N ARG A 136 37.33 11.65 9.84
CA ARG A 136 37.15 11.87 11.27
C ARG A 136 36.53 10.62 11.88
N LEU A 137 37.06 10.18 13.02
CA LEU A 137 36.48 9.06 13.75
C LEU A 137 35.03 9.38 14.14
N ARG A 138 34.09 8.54 13.69
CA ARG A 138 32.67 8.59 14.04
C ARG A 138 32.23 7.21 14.50
N GLN A 139 32.02 7.05 15.81
CA GLN A 139 31.70 5.77 16.41
C GLN A 139 30.27 5.31 16.04
N ASP A 140 29.33 6.22 15.87
CA ASP A 140 27.98 5.89 15.38
C ASP A 140 28.01 5.31 13.96
N VAL A 141 28.83 5.89 13.07
CA VAL A 141 29.02 5.41 11.70
C VAL A 141 29.74 4.06 11.66
N TYR A 142 30.73 3.86 12.55
CA TYR A 142 31.41 2.58 12.72
C TYR A 142 30.44 1.47 13.16
N GLU A 143 29.61 1.73 14.18
CA GLU A 143 28.63 0.78 14.68
C GLU A 143 27.58 0.43 13.61
N GLU A 144 27.10 1.43 12.86
CA GLU A 144 26.18 1.24 11.73
C GLU A 144 26.78 0.33 10.65
N GLY A 145 28.00 0.63 10.18
CA GLY A 145 28.69 -0.21 9.18
C GLY A 145 28.92 -1.64 9.67
N LYS A 146 29.34 -1.79 10.93
CA LYS A 146 29.54 -3.10 11.58
C LYS A 146 28.25 -3.92 11.61
N GLU A 147 27.14 -3.28 11.99
CA GLU A 147 25.82 -3.92 12.07
C GLU A 147 25.28 -4.31 10.69
N VAL A 148 25.41 -3.43 9.69
CA VAL A 148 25.00 -3.70 8.30
C VAL A 148 25.73 -4.91 7.73
N LEU A 149 27.05 -4.98 7.92
CA LEU A 149 27.86 -6.09 7.42
C LEU A 149 27.48 -7.43 8.07
N LEU A 150 27.31 -7.44 9.39
CA LEU A 150 26.89 -8.64 10.14
C LEU A 150 25.49 -9.09 9.72
N LYS A 151 24.52 -8.17 9.69
CA LYS A 151 23.15 -8.44 9.23
C LYS A 151 23.17 -8.99 7.80
N LYS A 152 24.02 -8.47 6.92
CA LYS A 152 24.11 -8.99 5.56
C LYS A 152 24.59 -10.44 5.52
N ALA A 153 25.66 -10.78 6.24
CA ALA A 153 26.15 -12.15 6.33
C ALA A 153 25.04 -13.11 6.81
N ILE A 154 24.34 -12.75 7.89
CA ILE A 154 23.20 -13.52 8.42
C ILE A 154 22.07 -13.63 7.38
N SER A 155 21.74 -12.54 6.68
CA SER A 155 20.64 -12.50 5.70
C SER A 155 20.83 -13.43 4.50
N ILE A 156 22.08 -13.75 4.14
CA ILE A 156 22.44 -14.60 2.99
C ILE A 156 22.80 -16.04 3.39
N GLY A 157 22.57 -16.41 4.66
CA GLY A 157 22.65 -17.78 5.14
C GLY A 157 23.79 -18.10 6.10
N TYR A 158 24.63 -17.12 6.47
CA TYR A 158 25.69 -17.32 7.48
C TYR A 158 25.15 -17.04 8.88
N LEU A 159 24.35 -17.97 9.41
CA LEU A 159 23.61 -17.78 10.67
C LEU A 159 24.48 -17.79 11.94
N ASP A 160 25.74 -18.22 11.82
CA ASP A 160 26.75 -18.18 12.89
C ASP A 160 27.69 -16.98 12.76
N ALA A 161 27.43 -16.08 11.80
CA ALA A 161 28.31 -14.94 11.58
C ALA A 161 28.46 -14.12 12.86
N THR A 162 29.69 -13.82 13.24
CA THR A 162 30.01 -13.07 14.45
C THR A 162 31.36 -12.36 14.34
N TYR A 163 31.55 -11.29 15.11
CA TYR A 163 32.85 -10.63 15.17
C TYR A 163 33.73 -11.28 16.23
N VAL A 164 34.82 -11.91 15.80
CA VAL A 164 35.88 -12.38 16.72
C VAL A 164 36.80 -11.24 17.16
N LYS A 165 36.84 -10.15 16.39
CA LYS A 165 37.55 -8.91 16.74
C LYS A 165 36.77 -7.70 16.25
N HIS A 166 36.55 -6.74 17.15
CA HIS A 166 35.88 -5.48 16.84
C HIS A 166 36.43 -4.34 17.71
N SER A 167 37.57 -3.78 17.35
CA SER A 167 38.27 -2.80 18.18
C SER A 167 38.57 -1.50 17.44
N VAL A 168 38.44 -0.38 18.16
CA VAL A 168 38.90 0.95 17.74
C VAL A 168 39.99 1.39 18.73
N GLN A 169 41.24 1.43 18.28
CA GLN A 169 42.37 1.85 19.11
C GLN A 169 42.70 3.32 18.84
N VAL A 170 42.59 4.18 19.86
CA VAL A 170 42.80 5.62 19.72
C VAL A 170 44.14 6.03 20.33
N THR A 171 45.02 6.60 19.50
CA THR A 171 46.32 7.13 19.92
C THR A 171 46.27 8.66 19.98
N LEU A 172 46.03 9.22 21.16
CA LEU A 172 45.84 10.66 21.36
C LEU A 172 47.06 11.51 20.96
N LYS A 173 48.28 11.02 21.21
CA LYS A 173 49.52 11.73 20.82
C LYS A 173 49.62 11.98 19.31
N LYS A 174 49.03 11.10 18.49
CA LYS A 174 49.01 11.18 17.03
C LYS A 174 47.67 11.68 16.47
N LEU A 175 46.67 11.90 17.34
CA LEU A 175 45.27 12.12 16.96
C LEU A 175 44.81 11.13 15.87
N SER A 176 45.17 9.86 16.04
CA SER A 176 44.91 8.79 15.06
C SER A 176 44.16 7.63 15.70
N ALA A 177 43.22 7.05 14.95
CA ALA A 177 42.49 5.84 15.31
C ALA A 177 42.80 4.69 14.33
N GLU A 178 42.91 3.48 14.85
CA GLU A 178 43.05 2.25 14.07
C GLU A 178 41.84 1.36 14.31
N ILE A 179 41.15 1.00 13.23
CA ILE A 179 39.96 0.14 13.26
C ILE A 179 40.35 -1.25 12.79
N GLU A 180 40.00 -2.26 13.60
CA GLU A 180 40.17 -3.66 13.24
C GLU A 180 38.87 -4.44 13.46
N LEU A 181 38.33 -4.95 12.36
CA LEU A 181 37.14 -5.78 12.30
C LEU A 181 37.51 -7.13 11.69
N VAL A 182 37.21 -8.22 12.39
CA VAL A 182 37.35 -9.59 11.88
C VAL A 182 36.02 -10.30 12.04
N LEU A 183 35.33 -10.49 10.91
CA LEU A 183 34.05 -11.19 10.81
C LEU A 183 34.32 -12.67 10.51
N GLU A 184 33.95 -13.55 11.42
CA GLU A 184 33.90 -14.99 11.20
C GLU A 184 32.51 -15.35 10.69
N THR A 185 32.42 -15.95 9.51
CA THR A 185 31.11 -16.25 8.90
C THR A 185 30.51 -17.57 9.39
N GLY A 186 31.35 -18.54 9.75
CA GLY A 186 30.90 -19.92 9.90
C GLY A 186 30.40 -20.52 8.57
N PHE A 187 29.70 -21.66 8.64
CA PHE A 187 29.16 -22.34 7.48
C PHE A 187 27.87 -21.70 6.96
N LYS A 188 27.61 -21.89 5.67
CA LYS A 188 26.38 -21.44 5.02
C LYS A 188 25.26 -22.44 5.29
N TYR A 189 24.14 -21.93 5.79
CA TYR A 189 22.93 -22.70 6.01
C TYR A 189 22.00 -22.68 4.79
N PHE A 190 21.24 -23.75 4.65
CA PHE A 190 20.25 -23.96 3.60
C PHE A 190 18.89 -24.28 4.22
N PHE A 191 17.81 -24.04 3.49
CA PHE A 191 16.48 -24.47 3.92
C PHE A 191 16.38 -26.00 3.89
N GLY A 192 16.00 -26.59 5.02
CA GLY A 192 15.78 -28.02 5.20
C GLY A 192 14.35 -28.45 4.90
N ASP A 193 13.88 -29.45 5.66
CA ASP A 193 12.51 -29.94 5.55
C ASP A 193 11.50 -28.89 6.01
N ILE A 194 10.34 -28.88 5.35
CA ILE A 194 9.26 -27.91 5.57
C ILE A 194 8.07 -28.69 6.11
N THR A 195 7.65 -28.35 7.32
CA THR A 195 6.55 -29.05 7.99
C THR A 195 5.43 -28.08 8.30
N PHE A 196 4.22 -28.39 7.84
CA PHE A 196 3.03 -27.65 8.23
C PHE A 196 2.40 -28.28 9.47
N THR A 197 2.20 -27.50 10.52
CA THR A 197 1.58 -27.95 11.77
C THR A 197 0.24 -27.22 12.01
N GLY A 198 -0.65 -27.90 12.73
CA GLY A 198 -2.04 -27.47 12.93
C GLY A 198 -2.99 -27.92 11.82
N GLU A 199 -4.28 -27.88 12.09
CA GLU A 199 -5.33 -28.22 11.13
C GLU A 199 -5.56 -27.06 10.16
N SER A 200 -4.67 -26.89 9.18
CA SER A 200 -4.80 -25.83 8.17
C SER A 200 -6.13 -25.94 7.41
N GLY A 201 -6.62 -27.16 7.18
CA GLY A 201 -7.77 -27.47 6.34
C GLY A 201 -7.50 -27.31 4.85
N PHE A 202 -6.28 -26.96 4.44
CA PHE A 202 -5.89 -26.77 3.03
C PHE A 202 -4.89 -27.86 2.60
N PRO A 203 -4.91 -28.28 1.32
CA PRO A 203 -3.94 -29.24 0.83
C PRO A 203 -2.54 -28.63 0.81
N GLU A 204 -1.52 -29.45 1.07
CA GLU A 204 -0.12 -29.00 1.11
C GLU A 204 0.32 -28.32 -0.19
N SER A 205 -0.15 -28.79 -1.35
CA SER A 205 0.10 -28.15 -2.64
C SER A 205 -0.39 -26.69 -2.71
N PHE A 206 -1.46 -26.35 -1.99
CA PHE A 206 -1.93 -24.97 -1.85
C PHE A 206 -1.06 -24.18 -0.87
N LEU A 207 -0.58 -24.80 0.20
CA LEU A 207 0.28 -24.12 1.18
C LEU A 207 1.65 -23.79 0.58
N MET A 208 2.25 -24.76 -0.11
CA MET A 208 3.57 -24.66 -0.74
C MET A 208 3.71 -23.48 -1.71
N ARG A 209 2.64 -23.08 -2.40
CA ARG A 209 2.68 -21.93 -3.33
C ARG A 209 2.94 -20.59 -2.64
N HIS A 210 2.71 -20.49 -1.32
CA HIS A 210 2.91 -19.26 -0.54
C HIS A 210 4.35 -19.13 -0.03
N LEU A 211 5.16 -20.17 -0.15
CA LEU A 211 6.55 -20.16 0.31
C LEU A 211 7.41 -19.34 -0.63
N ALA A 212 8.26 -18.49 -0.06
CA ALA A 212 9.25 -17.70 -0.80
C ALA A 212 10.57 -18.43 -1.02
N PHE A 213 10.68 -19.67 -0.55
CA PHE A 213 11.89 -20.48 -0.58
C PHE A 213 11.56 -21.94 -0.90
N LYS A 214 12.59 -22.70 -1.27
CA LYS A 214 12.53 -24.16 -1.45
C LYS A 214 13.59 -24.86 -0.62
N LYS A 215 13.36 -26.14 -0.29
CA LYS A 215 14.38 -27.00 0.30
C LYS A 215 15.66 -27.00 -0.57
N GLY A 216 16.81 -26.87 0.07
CA GLY A 216 18.13 -26.81 -0.57
C GLY A 216 18.56 -25.44 -1.07
N GLU A 217 17.70 -24.44 -1.01
CA GLU A 217 18.07 -23.05 -1.30
C GLU A 217 18.84 -22.43 -0.13
N PRO A 218 19.78 -21.49 -0.35
CA PRO A 218 20.42 -20.76 0.74
C PRO A 218 19.42 -20.15 1.71
N PHE A 219 19.67 -20.33 3.00
CA PHE A 219 18.80 -19.80 4.04
C PHE A 219 18.75 -18.28 3.96
N SER A 220 17.55 -17.71 4.11
CA SER A 220 17.35 -16.27 4.17
C SER A 220 16.23 -15.91 5.12
N GLN A 221 16.52 -15.04 6.09
CA GLN A 221 15.51 -14.49 7.00
C GLN A 221 14.45 -13.66 6.24
N GLU A 222 14.85 -13.00 5.15
CA GLU A 222 13.93 -12.22 4.31
C GLU A 222 12.87 -13.13 3.68
N LYS A 223 13.24 -14.35 3.27
CA LYS A 223 12.30 -15.33 2.70
C LYS A 223 11.38 -15.95 3.74
N ILE A 224 11.83 -16.12 4.99
CA ILE A 224 10.97 -16.49 6.11
C ILE A 224 9.90 -15.41 6.33
N ALA A 225 10.32 -14.14 6.42
CA ALA A 225 9.42 -13.02 6.60
C ALA A 225 8.42 -12.89 5.43
N LEU A 226 8.89 -13.02 4.19
CA LEU A 226 8.04 -12.96 3.00
C LEU A 226 7.03 -14.10 2.96
N THR A 227 7.42 -15.31 3.36
CA THR A 227 6.51 -16.46 3.48
C THR A 227 5.39 -16.18 4.48
N GLN A 228 5.72 -15.61 5.65
CA GLN A 228 4.73 -15.20 6.63
C GLN A 228 3.78 -14.15 6.06
N VAL A 229 4.30 -13.13 5.36
CA VAL A 229 3.48 -12.11 4.69
C VAL A 229 2.56 -12.72 3.64
N ASN A 230 3.04 -13.65 2.80
CA ASN A 230 2.23 -14.33 1.79
C ASN A 230 1.07 -15.12 2.41
N LEU A 231 1.33 -15.85 3.49
CA LEU A 231 0.32 -16.63 4.19
C LEU A 231 -0.69 -15.75 4.92
N VAL A 232 -0.25 -14.67 5.59
CA VAL A 232 -1.16 -13.72 6.26
C VAL A 232 -2.03 -12.98 5.24
N SER A 233 -1.44 -12.47 4.16
CA SER A 233 -2.15 -11.73 3.11
C SER A 233 -3.06 -12.61 2.24
N SER A 234 -2.96 -13.94 2.35
CA SER A 234 -3.87 -14.87 1.65
C SER A 234 -5.32 -14.78 2.15
N ASP A 235 -5.58 -14.16 3.31
CA ASP A 235 -6.90 -14.14 3.95
C ASP A 235 -7.48 -15.55 4.18
N ARG A 236 -6.60 -16.54 4.36
CA ARG A 236 -6.97 -17.94 4.69
C ARG A 236 -6.73 -18.30 6.14
N PHE A 237 -5.82 -17.60 6.81
CA PHE A 237 -5.33 -17.96 8.14
C PHE A 237 -5.52 -16.82 9.13
N ARG A 238 -5.96 -17.17 10.34
CA ARG A 238 -6.11 -16.24 11.46
C ARG A 238 -4.77 -16.05 12.16
N LEU A 239 -3.99 -17.11 12.23
CA LEU A 239 -2.65 -17.13 12.81
C LEU A 239 -1.71 -17.85 11.84
N VAL A 240 -0.56 -17.23 11.62
CA VAL A 240 0.55 -17.76 10.85
C VAL A 240 1.80 -17.56 11.68
N ASN A 241 2.51 -18.65 11.99
CA ASN A 241 3.79 -18.61 12.66
C ASN A 241 4.80 -19.44 11.87
N VAL A 242 5.87 -18.80 11.38
CA VAL A 242 6.92 -19.43 10.59
C VAL A 242 8.19 -19.46 11.42
N MET A 243 8.65 -20.66 11.80
CA MET A 243 9.78 -20.86 12.69
C MET A 243 10.89 -21.64 12.00
N ALA A 244 12.06 -21.02 11.87
CA ALA A 244 13.29 -21.71 11.47
C ALA A 244 13.96 -22.31 12.72
N LYS A 245 14.14 -23.64 12.74
CA LYS A 245 14.68 -24.36 13.89
C LYS A 245 16.19 -24.58 13.71
N LYS A 246 16.98 -23.52 13.89
CA LYS A 246 18.44 -23.56 13.72
C LYS A 246 19.09 -24.64 14.59
N ASP A 247 18.62 -24.80 15.83
CA ASP A 247 19.17 -25.79 16.78
C ASP A 247 18.91 -27.24 16.37
N GLU A 248 17.96 -27.46 15.45
CA GLU A 248 17.63 -28.78 14.88
C GLU A 248 18.26 -28.99 13.50
N ALA A 249 19.15 -28.09 13.06
CA ALA A 249 19.78 -28.19 11.75
C ALA A 249 20.69 -29.42 11.64
N LYS A 250 20.59 -30.13 10.50
CA LYS A 250 21.43 -31.28 10.15
C LYS A 250 22.17 -30.97 8.87
N ASP A 251 23.49 -31.17 8.84
CA ASP A 251 24.34 -30.88 7.66
C ASP A 251 24.17 -29.45 7.11
N ASN A 252 23.96 -28.48 8.00
CA ASN A 252 23.63 -27.07 7.68
C ASN A 252 22.26 -26.86 6.99
N PHE A 253 21.36 -27.84 6.98
CA PHE A 253 19.98 -27.68 6.55
C PHE A 253 19.09 -27.36 7.75
N VAL A 254 18.49 -26.17 7.76
CA VAL A 254 17.61 -25.67 8.83
C VAL A 254 16.17 -26.09 8.54
N PRO A 255 15.56 -26.99 9.34
CA PRO A 255 14.15 -27.30 9.18
C PRO A 255 13.27 -26.07 9.49
N VAL A 256 12.17 -25.93 8.75
CA VAL A 256 11.21 -24.83 8.91
C VAL A 256 9.85 -25.40 9.27
N GLU A 257 9.34 -24.99 10.43
CA GLU A 257 8.01 -25.32 10.91
C GLU A 257 7.04 -24.16 10.62
N ILE A 258 5.89 -24.46 10.02
CA ILE A 258 4.87 -23.47 9.68
C ILE A 258 3.56 -23.86 10.38
N ALA A 259 3.28 -23.20 11.49
CA ALA A 259 2.06 -23.41 12.25
C ALA A 259 0.92 -22.51 11.75
N LEU A 260 -0.21 -23.13 11.38
CA LEU A 260 -1.35 -22.45 10.74
C LEU A 260 -2.65 -22.70 11.48
N ILE A 261 -3.44 -21.63 11.66
CA ILE A 261 -4.83 -21.72 12.13
C ILE A 261 -5.74 -21.07 11.08
N PRO A 262 -6.69 -21.81 10.46
CA PRO A 262 -7.53 -21.28 9.41
C PRO A 262 -8.54 -20.23 9.91
N LEU A 263 -8.90 -19.32 9.01
CA LEU A 263 -10.11 -18.51 9.12
C LEU A 263 -11.34 -19.32 8.70
N LYS A 264 -12.53 -18.78 8.97
CA LYS A 264 -13.77 -19.33 8.41
C LYS A 264 -13.67 -19.33 6.88
N GLN A 265 -13.67 -20.53 6.31
CA GLN A 265 -13.49 -20.78 4.87
C GLN A 265 -14.71 -20.34 4.05
N LYS A 266 -15.90 -20.35 4.66
CA LYS A 266 -17.16 -19.91 4.03
C LYS A 266 -17.59 -18.57 4.61
N ARG A 267 -17.86 -17.60 3.74
CA ARG A 267 -18.27 -16.25 4.13
C ARG A 267 -19.46 -15.81 3.31
N VAL A 268 -20.45 -15.24 3.99
CA VAL A 268 -21.60 -14.60 3.35
C VAL A 268 -21.52 -13.11 3.65
N LYS A 269 -21.72 -12.32 2.60
CA LYS A 269 -21.57 -10.88 2.58
C LYS A 269 -22.84 -10.25 2.03
N PHE A 270 -23.29 -9.17 2.67
CA PHE A 270 -24.51 -8.46 2.29
C PHE A 270 -24.18 -7.00 1.95
N GLY A 271 -24.86 -6.46 0.95
CA GLY A 271 -24.77 -5.05 0.56
C GLY A 271 -26.17 -4.49 0.30
N ILE A 272 -26.37 -3.22 0.66
CA ILE A 272 -27.62 -2.52 0.38
C ILE A 272 -27.32 -1.11 -0.14
N GLY A 273 -28.07 -0.67 -1.13
CA GLY A 273 -27.92 0.64 -1.73
C GLY A 273 -29.26 1.25 -2.07
N TYR A 274 -29.26 2.56 -2.26
CA TYR A 274 -30.38 3.30 -2.81
C TYR A 274 -29.87 4.34 -3.80
N GLY A 275 -30.62 4.57 -4.88
CA GLY A 275 -30.39 5.67 -5.81
C GLY A 275 -31.72 6.18 -6.31
N THR A 276 -31.82 7.48 -6.58
CA THR A 276 -33.08 8.07 -7.07
C THR A 276 -33.65 7.36 -8.31
N ASP A 277 -32.78 6.81 -9.16
CA ASP A 277 -33.10 6.15 -10.44
C ASP A 277 -33.16 4.63 -10.35
N THR A 278 -32.21 4.04 -9.64
CA THR A 278 -32.00 2.60 -9.46
C THR A 278 -32.79 2.02 -8.28
N ARG A 279 -33.37 2.90 -7.45
CA ARG A 279 -34.14 2.58 -6.23
C ARG A 279 -33.35 1.67 -5.30
N ILE A 280 -34.02 0.82 -4.53
CA ILE A 280 -33.39 -0.07 -3.56
C ILE A 280 -32.60 -1.14 -4.33
N ARG A 281 -31.36 -1.38 -3.89
CA ARG A 281 -30.46 -2.39 -4.42
C ARG A 281 -30.01 -3.30 -3.29
N GLY A 282 -30.08 -4.60 -3.49
CA GLY A 282 -29.56 -5.62 -2.58
C GLY A 282 -28.48 -6.45 -3.26
N GLN A 283 -27.49 -6.86 -2.48
CA GLN A 283 -26.40 -7.72 -2.94
C GLN A 283 -26.13 -8.81 -1.90
N ILE A 284 -26.00 -10.05 -2.35
CA ILE A 284 -25.57 -11.19 -1.55
C ILE A 284 -24.36 -11.80 -2.24
N ARG A 285 -23.25 -11.99 -1.50
CA ARG A 285 -22.06 -12.68 -2.00
C ARG A 285 -21.70 -13.84 -1.07
N TYR A 286 -21.70 -15.05 -1.61
CA TYR A 286 -21.22 -16.27 -0.95
C TYR A 286 -19.81 -16.59 -1.46
N GLN A 287 -18.88 -16.80 -0.54
CA GLN A 287 -17.48 -17.08 -0.84
C GLN A 287 -17.06 -18.35 -0.11
N ASP A 288 -16.53 -19.33 -0.85
CA ASP A 288 -15.90 -20.52 -0.31
C ASP A 288 -14.42 -20.53 -0.71
N PHE A 289 -13.55 -20.35 0.28
CA PHE A 289 -12.10 -20.24 0.11
C PHE A 289 -11.39 -21.59 -0.02
N ASN A 290 -12.11 -22.69 0.11
CA ASN A 290 -11.56 -24.03 0.11
C ASN A 290 -12.59 -25.05 -0.36
N ILE A 291 -13.22 -24.78 -1.51
CA ILE A 291 -14.32 -25.60 -2.02
C ILE A 291 -13.85 -27.06 -2.15
N LEU A 292 -14.61 -27.99 -1.57
CA LEU A 292 -14.29 -29.43 -1.49
C LEU A 292 -12.93 -29.77 -0.84
N GLY A 293 -12.34 -28.87 -0.04
CA GLY A 293 -11.04 -29.11 0.60
C GLY A 293 -9.84 -29.00 -0.35
N THR A 294 -10.00 -28.37 -1.51
CA THR A 294 -8.99 -28.39 -2.60
C THR A 294 -8.07 -27.16 -2.63
N GLY A 295 -8.27 -26.18 -1.76
CA GLY A 295 -7.65 -24.86 -1.83
C GLY A 295 -8.14 -23.99 -2.99
N GLN A 296 -9.14 -24.45 -3.73
CA GLN A 296 -9.78 -23.71 -4.82
C GLN A 296 -10.85 -22.77 -4.26
N PHE A 297 -11.16 -21.72 -5.01
CA PHE A 297 -12.06 -20.66 -4.56
C PHE A 297 -13.33 -20.61 -5.40
N PHE A 298 -14.47 -20.57 -4.72
CA PHE A 298 -15.78 -20.40 -5.34
C PHE A 298 -16.42 -19.11 -4.83
N ASP A 299 -16.90 -18.27 -5.76
CA ASP A 299 -17.58 -17.02 -5.47
C ASP A 299 -18.91 -17.00 -6.21
N MET A 300 -19.99 -16.75 -5.48
CA MET A 300 -21.32 -16.58 -6.05
C MET A 300 -21.87 -15.23 -5.60
N GLU A 301 -22.40 -14.47 -6.55
CA GLU A 301 -22.92 -13.14 -6.32
C GLU A 301 -24.32 -13.00 -6.92
N LEU A 302 -25.26 -12.54 -6.10
CA LEU A 302 -26.61 -12.19 -6.49
C LEU A 302 -26.79 -10.68 -6.28
N LYS A 303 -27.23 -9.97 -7.31
CA LYS A 303 -27.60 -8.55 -7.27
C LYS A 303 -29.06 -8.41 -7.66
N LEU A 304 -29.82 -7.65 -6.87
CA LEU A 304 -31.23 -7.40 -7.11
C LEU A 304 -31.53 -5.92 -6.93
N SER A 305 -32.28 -5.36 -7.86
CA SER A 305 -32.84 -3.99 -7.80
C SER A 305 -34.05 -3.91 -8.72
N ASP A 306 -34.76 -2.79 -8.71
CA ASP A 306 -35.93 -2.59 -9.58
C ASP A 306 -35.58 -2.68 -11.07
N ILE A 307 -34.38 -2.24 -11.47
CA ILE A 307 -33.98 -2.12 -12.88
C ILE A 307 -32.86 -3.09 -13.31
N TYR A 308 -32.27 -3.83 -12.36
CA TYR A 308 -31.11 -4.67 -12.62
C TYR A 308 -31.12 -5.89 -11.70
N GLN A 309 -31.09 -7.09 -12.28
CA GLN A 309 -30.96 -8.36 -11.58
C GLN A 309 -29.83 -9.17 -12.23
N ALA A 310 -28.93 -9.72 -11.42
CA ALA A 310 -27.84 -10.53 -11.94
C ALA A 310 -27.46 -11.62 -10.95
N ILE A 311 -27.14 -12.80 -11.48
CA ILE A 311 -26.51 -13.89 -10.74
C ILE A 311 -25.23 -14.29 -11.45
N GLY A 312 -24.14 -14.38 -10.70
CA GLY A 312 -22.84 -14.81 -11.20
C GLY A 312 -22.23 -15.85 -10.30
N ALA A 313 -21.64 -16.88 -10.89
CA ALA A 313 -20.81 -17.86 -10.21
C ALA A 313 -19.41 -17.85 -10.86
N ARG A 314 -18.38 -17.82 -10.03
CA ARG A 314 -16.98 -17.86 -10.46
C ARG A 314 -16.25 -18.94 -9.68
N TYR A 315 -15.61 -19.83 -10.42
CA TYR A 315 -14.73 -20.86 -9.89
C TYR A 315 -13.29 -20.53 -10.26
N ILE A 316 -12.38 -20.55 -9.28
CA ILE A 316 -10.98 -20.17 -9.44
C ILE A 316 -10.08 -21.35 -9.08
N PHE A 317 -9.22 -21.71 -10.03
CA PHE A 317 -8.12 -22.65 -9.88
C PHE A 317 -6.82 -21.84 -9.67
N PRO A 318 -6.28 -21.78 -8.44
CA PRO A 318 -5.04 -21.07 -8.20
C PRO A 318 -3.85 -21.79 -8.87
N SER A 319 -2.88 -21.02 -9.38
CA SER A 319 -1.64 -21.60 -9.93
C SER A 319 -0.84 -22.29 -8.83
N ARG A 320 -0.21 -23.43 -9.13
CA ARG A 320 0.69 -24.13 -8.18
C ARG A 320 2.01 -23.39 -7.92
N PHE A 321 2.40 -22.47 -8.80
CA PHE A 321 3.76 -21.90 -8.82
C PHE A 321 3.86 -20.45 -8.33
N ASP A 322 2.76 -19.71 -8.38
CA ASP A 322 2.74 -18.28 -8.06
C ASP A 322 1.41 -17.94 -7.40
N ILE A 323 1.42 -17.15 -6.32
CA ILE A 323 0.24 -16.86 -5.50
C ILE A 323 -0.84 -16.05 -6.24
N LYS A 324 -0.44 -15.22 -7.21
CA LYS A 324 -1.28 -14.25 -7.91
C LYS A 324 -1.86 -14.77 -9.23
N SER A 325 -1.19 -15.74 -9.84
CA SER A 325 -1.61 -16.38 -11.08
C SER A 325 -2.74 -17.38 -10.84
N LEU A 326 -3.73 -17.42 -11.74
CA LEU A 326 -4.91 -18.26 -11.61
C LEU A 326 -5.54 -18.58 -12.98
N THR A 327 -6.40 -19.59 -12.98
CA THR A 327 -7.36 -19.85 -14.06
C THR A 327 -8.76 -19.72 -13.45
N SER A 328 -9.71 -19.12 -14.16
CA SER A 328 -11.09 -19.04 -13.68
C SER A 328 -12.12 -19.34 -14.74
N ILE A 329 -13.23 -19.93 -14.30
CA ILE A 329 -14.44 -20.11 -15.10
C ILE A 329 -15.53 -19.28 -14.43
N LYS A 330 -16.26 -18.50 -15.21
CA LYS A 330 -17.35 -17.65 -14.75
C LYS A 330 -18.60 -17.94 -15.57
N LEU A 331 -19.71 -18.19 -14.89
CA LEU A 331 -21.05 -18.25 -15.47
C LEU A 331 -21.85 -17.08 -14.92
N GLY A 332 -22.55 -16.34 -15.76
CA GLY A 332 -23.36 -15.21 -15.32
C GLY A 332 -24.61 -15.04 -16.15
N TYR A 333 -25.70 -14.70 -15.49
CA TYR A 333 -26.95 -14.26 -16.08
C TYR A 333 -27.25 -12.84 -15.60
N GLU A 334 -27.66 -11.98 -16.52
CA GLU A 334 -27.99 -10.58 -16.26
C GLU A 334 -29.29 -10.22 -16.96
N HIS A 335 -30.18 -9.52 -16.24
CA HIS A 335 -31.38 -8.90 -16.76
C HIS A 335 -31.41 -7.44 -16.29
N GLU A 336 -31.41 -6.50 -17.23
CA GLU A 336 -31.49 -5.07 -17.00
C GLU A 336 -32.71 -4.51 -17.74
N LYS A 337 -33.55 -3.75 -17.04
CA LYS A 337 -34.72 -3.09 -17.63
C LYS A 337 -34.84 -1.66 -17.12
N THR A 338 -34.63 -0.72 -18.03
CA THR A 338 -34.81 0.72 -17.81
C THR A 338 -36.04 1.22 -18.58
N SER A 339 -36.28 2.53 -18.60
CA SER A 339 -37.33 3.10 -19.47
C SER A 339 -36.99 2.99 -20.95
N ASP A 340 -35.71 3.01 -21.29
CA ASP A 340 -35.23 3.23 -22.66
C ASP A 340 -34.73 1.93 -23.29
N LYS A 341 -34.33 0.95 -22.47
CA LYS A 341 -33.81 -0.34 -22.90
C LYS A 341 -34.14 -1.52 -21.97
N THR A 342 -34.14 -2.71 -22.54
CA THR A 342 -34.09 -4.01 -21.86
C THR A 342 -32.89 -4.79 -22.40
N VAL A 343 -32.09 -5.40 -21.54
CA VAL A 343 -30.96 -6.25 -21.92
C VAL A 343 -31.01 -7.51 -21.05
N GLU A 344 -30.94 -8.66 -21.68
CA GLU A 344 -30.83 -9.94 -21.03
C GLU A 344 -29.71 -10.74 -21.68
N PHE A 345 -28.80 -11.30 -20.88
CA PHE A 345 -27.79 -12.20 -21.43
C PHE A 345 -27.36 -13.28 -20.46
N LEU A 346 -26.97 -14.41 -21.05
CA LEU A 346 -26.24 -15.49 -20.39
C LEU A 346 -24.82 -15.53 -20.95
N ALA A 347 -23.82 -15.55 -20.07
CA ALA A 347 -22.42 -15.58 -20.45
C ALA A 347 -21.61 -16.65 -19.71
N LEU A 348 -20.78 -17.36 -20.46
CA LEU A 348 -19.75 -18.27 -19.94
C LEU A 348 -18.38 -17.73 -20.33
N GLU A 349 -17.48 -17.58 -19.37
CA GLU A 349 -16.15 -17.03 -19.59
C GLU A 349 -15.08 -17.91 -18.95
N GLY A 350 -14.08 -18.29 -19.73
CA GLY A 350 -12.85 -18.94 -19.26
C GLY A 350 -11.69 -17.96 -19.35
N ALA A 351 -10.96 -17.75 -18.26
CA ALA A 351 -9.86 -16.79 -18.19
C ALA A 351 -8.59 -17.40 -17.59
N LEU A 352 -7.45 -17.05 -18.18
CA LEU A 352 -6.12 -17.36 -17.67
C LEU A 352 -5.43 -16.06 -17.26
N THR A 353 -5.13 -15.91 -15.97
CA THR A 353 -4.47 -14.73 -15.41
C THR A 353 -3.06 -15.07 -14.95
N ARG A 354 -2.11 -14.20 -15.31
CA ARG A 354 -0.70 -14.29 -14.92
C ARG A 354 -0.23 -13.01 -14.29
N ALA A 355 0.55 -13.13 -13.24
CA ALA A 355 1.21 -12.01 -12.61
C ALA A 355 2.57 -11.75 -13.25
N PHE A 356 2.91 -10.46 -13.40
CA PHE A 356 4.17 -10.01 -13.99
C PHE A 356 4.99 -9.22 -12.98
N GLY A 357 6.30 -9.42 -13.00
CA GLY A 357 7.23 -8.71 -12.12
C GLY A 357 7.06 -9.05 -10.64
N THR A 358 6.58 -10.26 -10.31
CA THR A 358 6.47 -10.75 -8.94
C THR A 358 7.87 -11.03 -8.37
N GLY A 359 8.17 -10.49 -7.19
CA GLY A 359 9.47 -10.62 -6.53
C GLY A 359 9.48 -9.99 -5.14
N GLU A 360 10.56 -10.18 -4.39
CA GLU A 360 10.73 -9.83 -2.97
C GLU A 360 10.42 -8.34 -2.64
N LYS A 361 10.39 -7.44 -3.64
CA LYS A 361 10.16 -5.99 -3.49
C LYS A 361 8.78 -5.50 -3.99
N THR A 362 7.77 -6.36 -4.07
CA THR A 362 6.45 -6.03 -4.68
C THR A 362 5.28 -5.88 -3.72
N ALA A 363 5.53 -5.73 -2.41
CA ALA A 363 4.46 -5.39 -1.47
C ALA A 363 3.71 -4.12 -1.92
N GLY A 364 2.38 -4.19 -2.00
CA GLY A 364 1.53 -3.10 -2.49
C GLY A 364 1.54 -2.86 -4.00
N LYS A 365 2.29 -3.65 -4.79
CA LYS A 365 2.34 -3.59 -6.26
C LYS A 365 1.83 -4.89 -6.88
N GLU A 366 0.95 -4.76 -7.86
CA GLU A 366 0.44 -5.90 -8.60
C GLU A 366 0.24 -5.55 -10.06
N ARG A 367 0.71 -6.45 -10.93
CA ARG A 367 0.53 -6.38 -12.38
C ARG A 367 0.01 -7.72 -12.83
N LEU A 368 -1.19 -7.74 -13.40
CA LEU A 368 -1.83 -8.95 -13.91
C LEU A 368 -2.16 -8.76 -15.38
N GLY A 369 -1.87 -9.77 -16.18
CA GLY A 369 -2.41 -9.89 -17.52
C GLY A 369 -3.29 -11.14 -17.60
N SER A 370 -4.44 -11.00 -18.24
CA SER A 370 -5.41 -12.06 -18.44
C SER A 370 -5.70 -12.21 -19.92
N ILE A 371 -5.79 -13.44 -20.39
CA ILE A 371 -6.45 -13.78 -21.64
C ILE A 371 -7.74 -14.50 -21.30
N TYR A 372 -8.82 -14.22 -22.01
CA TYR A 372 -10.10 -14.87 -21.78
C TYR A 372 -10.85 -15.12 -23.07
N LEU A 373 -11.76 -16.09 -23.00
CA LEU A 373 -12.75 -16.39 -24.02
C LEU A 373 -14.13 -16.31 -23.36
N ARG A 374 -15.02 -15.51 -23.94
CA ARG A 374 -16.40 -15.35 -23.47
C ARG A 374 -17.38 -15.78 -24.54
N LEU A 375 -18.29 -16.68 -24.19
CA LEU A 375 -19.48 -17.03 -24.95
C LEU A 375 -20.65 -16.26 -24.36
N GLN A 376 -21.45 -15.60 -25.19
CA GLN A 376 -22.60 -14.84 -24.72
C GLN A 376 -23.78 -14.99 -25.67
N GLN A 377 -24.94 -15.34 -25.12
CA GLN A 377 -26.23 -15.20 -25.79
C GLN A 377 -26.93 -13.97 -25.20
N GLU A 378 -27.33 -13.03 -26.04
CA GLU A 378 -28.02 -11.80 -25.64
C GLU A 378 -29.37 -11.68 -26.34
N ASP A 379 -30.39 -11.24 -25.60
CA ASP A 379 -31.63 -10.70 -26.12
C ASP A 379 -31.79 -9.28 -25.55
N SER A 380 -31.86 -8.28 -26.42
CA SER A 380 -31.91 -6.89 -26.00
C SER A 380 -32.77 -6.02 -26.91
N LYS A 381 -33.29 -4.94 -26.33
CA LYS A 381 -34.11 -3.93 -26.99
C LYS A 381 -33.76 -2.54 -26.49
N ALA A 382 -33.54 -1.59 -27.38
CA ALA A 382 -33.36 -0.17 -27.04
C ALA A 382 -34.17 0.69 -28.01
N GLY A 383 -35.13 1.46 -27.51
CA GLY A 383 -36.10 2.13 -28.37
C GLY A 383 -36.84 1.15 -29.28
N ILE A 384 -36.65 1.29 -30.60
CA ILE A 384 -37.21 0.39 -31.62
C ILE A 384 -36.26 -0.76 -32.04
N GLU A 385 -34.99 -0.68 -31.68
CA GLU A 385 -33.97 -1.66 -32.06
C GLU A 385 -34.12 -2.90 -31.19
N LYS A 386 -34.11 -4.08 -31.81
CA LYS A 386 -34.10 -5.38 -31.13
C LYS A 386 -32.93 -6.19 -31.65
N THR A 387 -32.26 -6.88 -30.75
CA THR A 387 -31.09 -7.68 -31.04
C THR A 387 -31.22 -9.00 -30.30
N ASN A 388 -31.07 -10.12 -31.01
CA ASN A 388 -30.89 -11.42 -30.39
C ASN A 388 -29.66 -12.04 -31.06
N VAL A 389 -28.56 -12.17 -30.32
CA VAL A 389 -27.28 -12.57 -30.90
C VAL A 389 -26.48 -13.50 -30.03
N PHE A 390 -25.72 -14.36 -30.70
CA PHE A 390 -24.61 -15.08 -30.11
C PHE A 390 -23.27 -14.39 -30.38
N LEU A 391 -22.43 -14.28 -29.34
CA LEU A 391 -21.10 -13.67 -29.39
C LEU A 391 -20.04 -14.65 -28.88
N PHE A 392 -19.04 -14.92 -29.72
CA PHE A 392 -17.77 -15.54 -29.35
C PHE A 392 -16.70 -14.46 -29.23
N MET A 393 -16.34 -14.12 -27.99
CA MET A 393 -15.56 -12.92 -27.67
C MET A 393 -14.24 -13.26 -26.97
N PRO A 394 -13.14 -13.41 -27.73
CA PRO A 394 -11.81 -13.37 -27.15
C PRO A 394 -11.48 -11.98 -26.60
N GLY A 395 -10.69 -11.95 -25.53
CA GLY A 395 -10.19 -10.70 -24.99
C GLY A 395 -8.89 -10.85 -24.20
N VAL A 396 -8.20 -9.73 -24.07
CA VAL A 396 -6.97 -9.58 -23.29
C VAL A 396 -7.15 -8.40 -22.36
N GLN A 397 -6.78 -8.59 -21.11
CA GLN A 397 -6.89 -7.58 -20.07
C GLN A 397 -5.55 -7.42 -19.38
N PHE A 398 -5.15 -6.18 -19.11
CA PHE A 398 -4.00 -5.84 -18.29
C PHE A 398 -4.43 -4.92 -17.16
N SER A 399 -4.05 -5.26 -15.94
CA SER A 399 -4.31 -4.43 -14.77
C SER A 399 -3.02 -4.18 -13.99
N HIS A 400 -2.89 -2.96 -13.48
CA HIS A 400 -1.83 -2.61 -12.56
C HIS A 400 -2.42 -1.80 -11.42
N HIS A 401 -2.10 -2.19 -10.18
CA HIS A 401 -2.35 -1.33 -9.03
C HIS A 401 -1.10 -1.20 -8.17
N GLN A 402 -0.95 -0.03 -7.59
CA GLN A 402 0.11 0.31 -6.65
C GLN A 402 -0.46 1.21 -5.57
N TYR A 403 -0.46 0.74 -4.33
CA TYR A 403 -0.87 1.52 -3.16
C TYR A 403 0.21 1.48 -2.09
N ASP A 404 0.30 2.55 -1.32
CA ASP A 404 1.16 2.64 -0.14
C ASP A 404 0.73 1.68 0.97
N ASN A 405 -0.58 1.43 1.11
CA ASN A 405 -1.16 0.52 2.09
C ASN A 405 -2.37 -0.22 1.50
N VAL A 406 -2.41 -1.54 1.69
CA VAL A 406 -3.45 -2.42 1.12
C VAL A 406 -4.79 -2.31 1.87
N ILE A 407 -4.76 -1.91 3.14
CA ILE A 407 -5.94 -1.84 4.02
C ILE A 407 -6.51 -0.43 4.05
N ARG A 408 -5.65 0.58 4.10
CA ARG A 408 -6.04 2.01 4.12
C ARG A 408 -5.15 2.81 3.17
N PRO A 409 -5.39 2.74 1.85
CA PRO A 409 -4.58 3.45 0.88
C PRO A 409 -4.67 4.95 1.10
N THR A 410 -3.52 5.63 1.19
CA THR A 410 -3.44 7.10 1.26
C THR A 410 -2.84 7.69 0.00
N ASN A 411 -2.08 6.91 -0.76
CA ASN A 411 -1.49 7.30 -2.02
C ASN A 411 -1.37 6.09 -2.95
N GLY A 412 -1.78 6.25 -4.20
CA GLY A 412 -1.63 5.17 -5.16
C GLY A 412 -2.53 5.30 -6.37
N PHE A 413 -2.47 4.28 -7.21
CA PHE A 413 -3.26 4.22 -8.42
C PHE A 413 -3.65 2.79 -8.75
N ARG A 414 -4.71 2.68 -9.55
CA ARG A 414 -5.03 1.46 -10.28
C ARG A 414 -5.48 1.81 -11.68
N TYR A 415 -5.11 0.96 -12.63
CA TYR A 415 -5.71 1.02 -13.95
C TYR A 415 -5.96 -0.39 -14.50
N ASN A 416 -6.93 -0.46 -15.39
CA ASN A 416 -7.32 -1.64 -16.13
C ASN A 416 -7.47 -1.27 -17.60
N LEU A 417 -6.81 -2.01 -18.47
CA LEU A 417 -6.89 -1.91 -19.92
C LEU A 417 -7.41 -3.23 -20.44
N GLU A 418 -8.38 -3.21 -21.32
CA GLU A 418 -8.99 -4.40 -21.91
C GLU A 418 -9.19 -4.18 -23.40
N LEU A 419 -8.81 -5.17 -24.19
CA LEU A 419 -9.06 -5.24 -25.61
C LEU A 419 -9.82 -6.53 -25.87
N ARG A 420 -10.99 -6.42 -26.49
CA ARG A 420 -11.86 -7.56 -26.80
C ARG A 420 -12.55 -7.35 -28.12
N GLY A 421 -13.04 -8.42 -28.72
CA GLY A 421 -13.77 -8.29 -29.97
C GLY A 421 -14.44 -9.58 -30.36
N THR A 422 -15.21 -9.51 -31.43
CA THR A 422 -15.90 -10.65 -32.04
C THR A 422 -15.65 -10.62 -33.54
N ASP A 423 -15.75 -11.78 -34.17
CA ASP A 423 -15.64 -11.91 -35.62
C ASP A 423 -16.66 -12.94 -36.12
N GLN A 424 -17.27 -12.67 -37.27
CA GLN A 424 -18.26 -13.56 -37.88
C GLN A 424 -17.65 -14.90 -38.31
N PHE A 425 -16.37 -14.91 -38.70
CA PHE A 425 -15.62 -16.13 -39.01
C PHE A 425 -15.47 -17.06 -37.80
N LEU A 426 -15.46 -16.51 -36.58
CA LEU A 426 -15.38 -17.27 -35.33
C LEU A 426 -16.75 -17.75 -34.83
N GLY A 427 -17.81 -17.54 -35.62
CA GLY A 427 -19.18 -17.96 -35.29
C GLY A 427 -19.99 -16.93 -34.49
N SER A 428 -19.53 -15.69 -34.38
CA SER A 428 -20.34 -14.60 -33.83
C SER A 428 -21.32 -14.06 -34.87
N GLU A 429 -22.46 -13.53 -34.46
CA GLU A 429 -23.41 -12.93 -35.43
C GLU A 429 -23.01 -11.52 -35.87
N THR A 430 -22.23 -10.83 -35.04
CA THR A 430 -21.73 -9.47 -35.27
C THR A 430 -20.23 -9.39 -34.98
N GLY A 431 -19.53 -8.49 -35.69
CA GLY A 431 -18.08 -8.32 -35.59
C GLY A 431 -17.70 -6.92 -35.12
N PHE A 432 -16.86 -6.83 -34.08
CA PHE A 432 -16.34 -5.56 -33.57
C PHE A 432 -15.00 -5.75 -32.87
N LEU A 433 -14.28 -4.64 -32.69
CA LEU A 433 -13.12 -4.56 -31.81
C LEU A 433 -13.34 -3.43 -30.81
N GLN A 434 -13.18 -3.70 -29.53
CA GLN A 434 -13.48 -2.77 -28.44
C GLN A 434 -12.31 -2.65 -27.47
N PHE A 435 -11.88 -1.41 -27.24
CA PHE A 435 -10.94 -1.03 -26.20
C PHE A 435 -11.65 -0.39 -25.02
N LEU A 436 -11.26 -0.80 -23.81
CA LEU A 436 -11.76 -0.30 -22.54
C LEU A 436 -10.58 0.08 -21.65
N GLY A 437 -10.58 1.32 -21.16
CA GLY A 437 -9.61 1.81 -20.19
C GLY A 437 -10.32 2.36 -18.97
N ARG A 438 -9.91 1.94 -17.77
CA ARG A 438 -10.34 2.53 -16.50
C ARG A 438 -9.13 2.85 -15.65
N GLY A 439 -9.08 4.05 -15.08
CA GLY A 439 -7.99 4.49 -14.21
C GLY A 439 -8.54 5.22 -12.99
N GLU A 440 -7.88 5.02 -11.85
CA GLU A 440 -8.14 5.72 -10.60
C GLU A 440 -6.81 6.12 -9.97
N TYR A 441 -6.73 7.35 -9.47
CA TYR A 441 -5.56 7.88 -8.78
C TYR A 441 -6.00 8.54 -7.48
N LEU A 442 -5.31 8.21 -6.39
CA LEU A 442 -5.60 8.67 -5.05
C LEU A 442 -4.34 9.30 -4.47
N ILE A 443 -4.45 10.53 -3.96
CA ILE A 443 -3.35 11.22 -3.30
C ILE A 443 -3.84 11.95 -2.05
N SER A 444 -3.11 11.79 -0.96
CA SER A 444 -3.36 12.53 0.28
C SER A 444 -2.66 13.89 0.24
N LEU A 445 -3.42 14.92 0.54
CA LEU A 445 -3.03 16.32 0.63
C LEU A 445 -2.96 16.76 2.12
N PRO A 446 -2.32 17.91 2.42
CA PRO A 446 -2.30 18.45 3.77
C PRO A 446 -3.69 18.61 4.38
N GLN A 447 -3.75 18.67 5.72
CA GLN A 447 -5.01 18.87 6.48
C GLN A 447 -6.05 17.75 6.33
N ARG A 448 -5.61 16.50 6.11
CA ARG A 448 -6.48 15.32 5.94
C ARG A 448 -7.46 15.45 4.76
N VAL A 449 -6.97 16.04 3.67
CA VAL A 449 -7.70 16.11 2.41
C VAL A 449 -7.19 15.01 1.50
N THR A 450 -8.07 14.31 0.80
CA THR A 450 -7.73 13.30 -0.20
C THR A 450 -8.29 13.74 -1.54
N LEU A 451 -7.45 13.74 -2.57
CA LEU A 451 -7.86 13.92 -3.95
C LEU A 451 -7.98 12.53 -4.60
N LEU A 452 -9.18 12.23 -5.09
CA LEU A 452 -9.49 11.05 -5.87
C LEU A 452 -9.84 11.48 -7.28
N THR A 453 -9.17 10.92 -8.28
CA THR A 453 -9.51 11.10 -9.68
C THR A 453 -9.86 9.77 -10.31
N ARG A 454 -10.86 9.78 -11.20
CA ARG A 454 -11.31 8.61 -11.94
C ARG A 454 -11.42 8.95 -13.42
N MET A 455 -11.07 8.00 -14.28
CA MET A 455 -11.18 8.12 -15.72
C MET A 455 -11.68 6.81 -16.32
N GLN A 456 -12.59 6.91 -17.29
CA GLN A 456 -13.03 5.79 -18.11
C GLN A 456 -13.01 6.20 -19.59
N VAL A 457 -12.47 5.33 -20.43
CA VAL A 457 -12.42 5.47 -21.88
C VAL A 457 -12.94 4.17 -22.48
N GLY A 458 -13.84 4.30 -23.45
CA GLY A 458 -14.36 3.18 -24.22
C GLY A 458 -14.31 3.54 -25.69
N ALA A 459 -13.85 2.62 -26.53
CA ALA A 459 -13.83 2.81 -27.97
C ALA A 459 -14.13 1.51 -28.69
N THR A 460 -15.26 1.45 -29.38
CA THR A 460 -15.63 0.36 -30.29
C THR A 460 -15.38 0.79 -31.72
N THR A 461 -14.57 0.02 -32.45
CA THR A 461 -14.45 0.07 -33.90
C THR A 461 -15.27 -1.05 -34.51
N GLU A 462 -15.96 -0.74 -35.58
CA GLU A 462 -16.87 -1.65 -36.29
C GLU A 462 -16.81 -1.37 -37.77
N ASN A 463 -17.18 -2.38 -38.56
CA ASN A 463 -17.33 -2.25 -40.01
C ASN A 463 -18.70 -1.64 -40.41
N GLU A 464 -19.66 -1.58 -39.48
CA GLU A 464 -21.06 -1.18 -39.71
C GLU A 464 -21.49 0.00 -38.77
N PRO A 465 -22.74 0.51 -38.82
CA PRO A 465 -23.25 1.52 -37.87
C PRO A 465 -23.48 0.98 -36.44
N ALA A 466 -23.50 1.89 -35.44
CA ALA A 466 -23.61 1.53 -34.01
C ALA A 466 -24.88 0.75 -33.64
N GLN A 467 -25.87 0.83 -34.53
CA GLN A 467 -27.20 0.23 -34.41
C GLN A 467 -27.16 -1.30 -34.58
N ASP A 468 -26.07 -1.82 -35.15
CA ASP A 468 -25.84 -3.25 -35.33
C ASP A 468 -25.00 -3.87 -34.19
N LEU A 469 -24.54 -3.05 -33.24
CA LEU A 469 -23.93 -3.54 -32.01
C LEU A 469 -25.01 -4.01 -31.05
N PRO A 470 -24.82 -5.16 -30.39
CA PRO A 470 -25.64 -5.58 -29.27
C PRO A 470 -25.58 -4.55 -28.15
N ILE A 471 -26.70 -4.32 -27.49
CA ILE A 471 -26.83 -3.24 -26.51
C ILE A 471 -25.88 -3.44 -25.34
N SER A 472 -25.55 -4.68 -24.96
CA SER A 472 -24.59 -4.98 -23.89
C SER A 472 -23.15 -4.49 -24.16
N VAL A 473 -22.78 -4.26 -25.43
CA VAL A 473 -21.45 -3.77 -25.81
C VAL A 473 -21.43 -2.28 -26.15
N ARG A 474 -22.58 -1.62 -26.20
CA ARG A 474 -22.69 -0.17 -26.38
C ARG A 474 -22.38 0.57 -25.08
N PHE A 475 -21.93 1.80 -25.21
CA PHE A 475 -21.66 2.65 -24.06
C PHE A 475 -22.84 3.54 -23.70
N PHE A 476 -23.08 3.66 -22.39
CA PHE A 476 -24.05 4.57 -21.79
C PHE A 476 -23.37 5.33 -20.66
N ALA A 477 -23.77 6.59 -20.46
CA ALA A 477 -23.27 7.43 -19.38
C ALA A 477 -24.40 7.93 -18.47
N GLY A 478 -24.04 8.45 -17.29
CA GLY A 478 -24.96 8.94 -16.27
C GLY A 478 -25.24 7.91 -15.17
N GLY A 479 -25.45 8.40 -13.95
CA GLY A 479 -25.61 7.59 -12.73
C GLY A 479 -24.42 7.71 -11.76
N ASP A 480 -24.43 6.90 -10.71
CA ASP A 480 -23.49 6.98 -9.58
C ASP A 480 -22.02 6.67 -9.92
N THR A 481 -21.79 5.78 -10.89
CA THR A 481 -20.47 5.32 -11.35
C THR A 481 -20.02 5.99 -12.65
N SER A 482 -20.76 7.01 -13.09
CA SER A 482 -20.53 7.82 -14.28
C SER A 482 -20.76 9.29 -13.91
N VAL A 483 -21.46 10.07 -14.73
CA VAL A 483 -21.76 11.49 -14.45
C VAL A 483 -22.89 11.59 -13.43
N ARG A 484 -22.56 11.84 -12.16
CA ARG A 484 -23.55 12.03 -11.09
C ARG A 484 -24.40 13.27 -11.35
N GLY A 485 -25.68 13.23 -10.95
CA GLY A 485 -26.67 14.26 -11.25
C GLY A 485 -27.51 13.98 -12.50
N TYR A 486 -27.05 13.08 -13.38
CA TYR A 486 -27.85 12.51 -14.46
C TYR A 486 -28.42 11.15 -14.07
N ARG A 487 -29.53 10.76 -14.70
CA ARG A 487 -30.16 9.46 -14.47
C ARG A 487 -29.25 8.36 -15.00
N TYR A 488 -29.29 7.20 -14.34
CA TYR A 488 -28.60 5.99 -14.75
C TYR A 488 -28.77 5.75 -16.25
N GLN A 489 -27.64 5.68 -16.96
CA GLN A 489 -27.55 5.41 -18.39
C GLN A 489 -28.40 6.32 -19.31
N SER A 490 -28.71 7.55 -18.87
CA SER A 490 -29.50 8.51 -19.64
C SER A 490 -28.72 9.41 -20.60
N LEU A 491 -27.40 9.25 -20.67
CA LEU A 491 -26.52 10.04 -21.52
C LEU A 491 -25.95 9.18 -22.64
N GLY A 492 -26.20 9.60 -23.88
CA GLY A 492 -25.69 8.98 -25.08
C GLY A 492 -26.47 9.40 -26.33
N PRO A 493 -26.15 8.83 -27.50
CA PRO A 493 -26.96 8.95 -28.70
C PRO A 493 -28.41 8.49 -28.47
N THR A 494 -29.34 9.17 -29.13
CA THR A 494 -30.77 8.88 -29.05
C THR A 494 -31.35 8.48 -30.40
N ASP A 495 -32.43 7.69 -30.38
CA ASP A 495 -33.24 7.43 -31.57
C ASP A 495 -34.12 8.63 -31.96
N ALA A 496 -34.93 8.47 -33.02
CA ALA A 496 -35.86 9.49 -33.51
C ALA A 496 -36.98 9.85 -32.51
N PHE A 497 -37.21 9.01 -31.50
CA PHE A 497 -38.22 9.20 -30.46
C PHE A 497 -37.61 9.77 -29.16
N GLY A 498 -36.30 9.99 -29.12
CA GLY A 498 -35.58 10.51 -27.97
C GLY A 498 -35.15 9.46 -26.94
N ASN A 499 -35.30 8.16 -27.23
CA ASN A 499 -34.82 7.10 -26.35
C ASN A 499 -33.30 6.97 -26.50
N VAL A 500 -32.59 6.77 -25.38
CA VAL A 500 -31.13 6.58 -25.40
C VAL A 500 -30.79 5.18 -25.87
N VAL A 501 -30.05 5.07 -26.97
CA VAL A 501 -29.68 3.78 -27.60
C VAL A 501 -28.21 3.41 -27.41
N GLY A 502 -27.43 4.28 -26.76
CA GLY A 502 -26.01 4.06 -26.48
C GLY A 502 -25.09 4.43 -27.64
N GLY A 503 -23.79 4.57 -27.36
CA GLY A 503 -22.79 5.01 -28.34
C GLY A 503 -21.63 4.06 -28.52
N LYS A 504 -20.87 4.25 -29.61
CA LYS A 504 -19.64 3.49 -29.92
C LYS A 504 -18.48 3.78 -28.97
N HIS A 505 -18.49 4.97 -28.36
CA HIS A 505 -17.40 5.46 -27.55
C HIS A 505 -17.91 6.01 -26.21
N LEU A 506 -17.05 5.97 -25.19
CA LEU A 506 -17.28 6.54 -23.88
C LEU A 506 -16.06 7.37 -23.49
N LEU A 507 -16.32 8.55 -22.95
CA LEU A 507 -15.31 9.30 -22.23
C LEU A 507 -15.92 9.84 -20.94
N PHE A 508 -15.31 9.51 -19.81
CA PHE A 508 -15.74 9.94 -18.50
C PHE A 508 -14.53 10.28 -17.63
N GLY A 509 -14.64 11.35 -16.88
CA GLY A 509 -13.68 11.80 -15.88
C GLY A 509 -14.39 12.31 -14.63
N SER A 510 -13.79 12.09 -13.47
CA SER A 510 -14.26 12.62 -12.20
C SER A 510 -13.10 13.06 -11.34
N VAL A 511 -13.29 14.17 -10.65
CA VAL A 511 -12.40 14.70 -9.62
C VAL A 511 -13.21 14.86 -8.34
N GLU A 512 -12.77 14.22 -7.26
CA GLU A 512 -13.39 14.25 -5.95
C GLU A 512 -12.36 14.67 -4.89
N LEU A 513 -12.71 15.66 -4.08
CA LEU A 513 -11.94 16.10 -2.93
C LEU A 513 -12.70 15.69 -1.67
N GLU A 514 -12.08 14.87 -0.84
CA GLU A 514 -12.63 14.44 0.43
C GLU A 514 -11.81 15.03 1.58
N LYS A 515 -12.48 15.63 2.58
CA LYS A 515 -11.86 16.10 3.81
C LYS A 515 -12.34 15.24 4.98
N GLY A 516 -11.41 14.58 5.65
CA GLY A 516 -11.68 13.85 6.89
C GLY A 516 -12.04 14.79 8.04
N ILE A 517 -13.13 14.50 8.74
CA ILE A 517 -13.60 15.20 9.95
C ILE A 517 -13.55 14.22 11.12
N GLY A 518 -12.73 14.52 12.13
CA GLY A 518 -12.53 13.59 13.24
C GLY A 518 -11.83 12.30 12.80
N LYS A 519 -12.30 11.14 13.30
CA LYS A 519 -11.73 9.82 12.98
C LYS A 519 -12.51 9.08 11.90
N ASP A 520 -13.84 9.17 11.95
CA ASP A 520 -14.74 8.28 11.20
C ASP A 520 -15.62 9.02 10.18
N TRP A 521 -15.58 10.34 10.13
CA TRP A 521 -16.39 11.14 9.21
C TRP A 521 -15.56 11.76 8.10
N GLY A 522 -16.20 11.99 6.95
CA GLY A 522 -15.63 12.74 5.85
C GLY A 522 -16.70 13.52 5.10
N ILE A 523 -16.31 14.63 4.50
CA ILE A 523 -17.12 15.38 3.54
C ILE A 523 -16.42 15.37 2.20
N ALA A 524 -17.17 15.18 1.12
CA ALA A 524 -16.66 15.15 -0.24
C ALA A 524 -17.32 16.24 -1.08
N VAL A 525 -16.57 16.79 -2.03
CA VAL A 525 -17.08 17.58 -3.14
C VAL A 525 -16.54 16.97 -4.42
N PHE A 526 -17.36 16.92 -5.47
CA PHE A 526 -16.94 16.29 -6.72
C PHE A 526 -17.43 17.03 -7.95
N TYR A 527 -16.71 16.84 -9.04
CA TYR A 527 -17.05 17.29 -10.37
C TYR A 527 -16.83 16.14 -11.34
N ASP A 528 -17.88 15.82 -12.08
CA ASP A 528 -17.92 14.72 -13.02
C ASP A 528 -18.19 15.28 -14.42
N ILE A 529 -17.54 14.72 -15.43
CA ILE A 529 -17.72 15.10 -16.83
C ILE A 529 -17.66 13.86 -17.71
N GLY A 530 -18.58 13.72 -18.65
CA GLY A 530 -18.54 12.59 -19.57
C GLY A 530 -19.77 12.47 -20.46
N ASN A 531 -19.66 11.62 -21.48
CA ASN A 531 -20.79 11.18 -22.29
C ASN A 531 -20.43 9.91 -23.07
N ALA A 532 -21.45 9.19 -23.54
CA ALA A 532 -21.34 8.24 -24.63
C ALA A 532 -21.61 8.94 -25.97
N PHE A 533 -20.92 8.55 -27.04
CA PHE A 533 -21.00 9.21 -28.35
C PHE A 533 -20.58 8.30 -29.51
N ASN A 534 -20.88 8.71 -30.74
CA ASN A 534 -20.58 7.95 -31.96
C ASN A 534 -19.41 8.51 -32.77
N SER A 535 -18.99 9.76 -32.53
CA SER A 535 -17.91 10.40 -33.29
C SER A 535 -17.01 11.26 -32.39
N TRP A 536 -15.70 11.01 -32.44
CA TRP A 536 -14.68 11.81 -31.75
C TRP A 536 -14.64 13.28 -32.17
N ARG A 537 -15.21 13.64 -33.33
CA ARG A 537 -15.26 15.02 -33.83
C ARG A 537 -16.33 15.88 -33.16
N LYS A 538 -17.37 15.26 -32.60
CA LYS A 538 -18.50 15.94 -31.98
C LYS A 538 -18.85 15.26 -30.67
N ILE A 539 -18.22 15.72 -29.59
CA ILE A 539 -18.47 15.23 -28.23
C ILE A 539 -19.24 16.33 -27.48
N ASP A 540 -20.44 16.00 -27.02
CA ASP A 540 -21.23 16.87 -26.16
C ASP A 540 -21.11 16.39 -24.71
N PHE A 541 -20.31 17.06 -23.90
CA PHE A 541 -20.05 16.62 -22.53
C PHE A 541 -21.15 17.04 -21.56
N ALA A 542 -21.75 16.06 -20.91
CA ALA A 542 -22.57 16.29 -19.73
C ALA A 542 -21.68 16.51 -18.50
N LYS A 543 -22.13 17.37 -17.58
CA LYS A 543 -21.35 17.82 -16.42
C LYS A 543 -22.19 17.72 -15.15
N GLY A 544 -21.65 17.05 -14.15
CA GLY A 544 -22.28 16.84 -12.85
C GLY A 544 -21.41 17.40 -11.72
N THR A 545 -22.04 17.89 -10.65
CA THR A 545 -21.32 18.22 -9.42
C THR A 545 -22.18 17.95 -8.21
N GLY A 546 -21.54 17.72 -7.08
CA GLY A 546 -22.26 17.46 -5.84
C GLY A 546 -21.39 17.50 -4.61
N ILE A 547 -22.06 17.23 -3.50
CA ILE A 547 -21.48 17.10 -2.18
C ILE A 547 -21.81 15.71 -1.62
N GLY A 548 -20.92 15.18 -0.80
CA GLY A 548 -21.04 13.85 -0.23
C GLY A 548 -20.70 13.78 1.25
N GLY A 549 -21.43 12.98 2.00
CA GLY A 549 -21.07 12.53 3.34
C GLY A 549 -20.41 11.15 3.28
N ARG A 550 -19.39 10.94 4.12
CA ARG A 550 -18.72 9.65 4.31
C ARG A 550 -18.76 9.30 5.80
N TYR A 551 -19.15 8.07 6.12
CA TYR A 551 -19.00 7.51 7.45
C TYR A 551 -18.26 6.18 7.37
N TYR A 552 -17.06 6.14 7.93
CA TYR A 552 -16.16 5.00 7.89
C TYR A 552 -16.49 4.02 9.01
N THR A 553 -16.94 2.83 8.64
CA THR A 553 -17.20 1.75 9.59
C THR A 553 -16.12 0.66 9.45
N SER A 554 -16.04 -0.24 10.43
CA SER A 554 -15.13 -1.39 10.37
C SER A 554 -15.42 -2.35 9.21
N ILE A 555 -16.61 -2.26 8.59
CA ILE A 555 -17.03 -3.12 7.48
C ILE A 555 -17.07 -2.39 6.13
N GLY A 556 -16.66 -1.12 6.07
CA GLY A 556 -16.61 -0.29 4.87
C GLY A 556 -17.23 1.10 5.03
N PRO A 557 -17.02 2.02 4.07
CA PRO A 557 -17.59 3.35 4.12
C PRO A 557 -19.08 3.35 3.74
N ILE A 558 -19.88 4.12 4.48
CA ILE A 558 -21.21 4.55 4.07
C ILE A 558 -21.05 5.86 3.29
N ARG A 559 -21.63 5.93 2.10
CA ARG A 559 -21.57 7.12 1.23
C ARG A 559 -22.96 7.66 0.95
N LEU A 560 -23.18 8.94 1.20
CA LEU A 560 -24.39 9.67 0.80
C LEU A 560 -23.98 10.84 -0.09
N ASP A 561 -24.31 10.78 -1.38
CA ASP A 561 -24.00 11.83 -2.35
C ASP A 561 -25.27 12.52 -2.81
N ILE A 562 -25.23 13.85 -2.91
CA ILE A 562 -26.26 14.68 -3.55
C ILE A 562 -25.60 15.40 -4.73
N ALA A 563 -26.10 15.12 -5.93
CA ALA A 563 -25.54 15.64 -7.17
C ALA A 563 -26.57 16.39 -8.00
N ARG A 564 -26.11 17.36 -8.79
CA ARG A 564 -26.91 18.12 -9.75
C ARG A 564 -26.18 18.30 -11.08
N GLN A 565 -26.95 18.58 -12.13
CA GLN A 565 -26.45 18.87 -13.46
C GLN A 565 -25.89 20.30 -13.54
N ILE A 566 -24.87 20.51 -14.38
CA ILE A 566 -24.28 21.83 -14.69
C ILE A 566 -24.61 22.19 -16.14
N GLY A 567 -24.97 23.45 -16.39
CA GLY A 567 -25.23 23.96 -17.74
C GLY A 567 -26.63 23.61 -18.28
N VAL A 568 -27.50 23.06 -17.44
CA VAL A 568 -28.90 22.74 -17.76
C VAL A 568 -29.82 23.81 -17.19
N ARG A 569 -30.83 24.26 -17.96
CA ARG A 569 -31.75 25.36 -17.56
C ARG A 569 -32.56 25.06 -16.30
N LYS A 570 -32.93 23.79 -16.09
CA LYS A 570 -33.66 23.30 -14.91
C LYS A 570 -32.94 22.05 -14.41
N PRO A 571 -31.93 22.17 -13.53
CA PRO A 571 -31.18 21.03 -13.05
C PRO A 571 -31.99 20.26 -12.01
N ASP A 572 -31.96 18.93 -12.10
CA ASP A 572 -32.50 18.05 -11.07
C ASP A 572 -31.44 17.71 -10.02
N TYR A 573 -31.91 17.36 -8.82
CA TYR A 573 -31.08 16.81 -7.75
C TYR A 573 -31.25 15.29 -7.68
N ARG A 574 -30.13 14.57 -7.53
CA ARG A 574 -30.10 13.12 -7.39
C ARG A 574 -29.37 12.73 -6.12
N ILE A 575 -29.91 11.71 -5.45
CA ILE A 575 -29.39 11.19 -4.19
C ILE A 575 -28.90 9.77 -4.43
N HIS A 576 -27.69 9.49 -3.95
CA HIS A 576 -27.08 8.17 -3.99
C HIS A 576 -26.64 7.77 -2.59
N LEU A 577 -27.12 6.63 -2.11
CA LEU A 577 -26.73 6.03 -0.83
C LEU A 577 -26.13 4.65 -1.08
N VAL A 578 -24.95 4.40 -0.52
CA VAL A 578 -24.27 3.10 -0.58
C VAL A 578 -23.86 2.70 0.82
N VAL A 579 -24.29 1.51 1.25
CA VAL A 579 -23.95 0.89 2.55
C VAL A 579 -23.40 -0.51 2.33
N GLY A 580 -22.22 -0.79 2.88
CA GLY A 580 -21.59 -2.10 2.77
C GLY A 580 -20.67 -2.21 1.55
N ILE A 581 -20.78 -3.31 0.81
CA ILE A 581 -19.78 -3.66 -0.21
C ILE A 581 -19.98 -2.80 -1.46
N GLY A 582 -19.18 -1.75 -1.57
CA GLY A 582 -18.94 -1.03 -2.81
C GLY A 582 -17.52 -0.48 -2.78
N LEU A 583 -16.68 -0.96 -3.70
CA LEU A 583 -15.49 -0.22 -4.15
C LEU A 583 -15.99 0.85 -5.13
#